data_AF-A0A409XLE3-F1
#
_entry.id   AF-A0A409XLE3-F1
#
_cell.length_a   1.000
_cell.length_b   1.000
_cell.length_c   1.000
_cell.angle_alpha   90.00
_cell.angle_beta   90.00
_cell.angle_gamma   90.00
#
_symmetry.space_group_name_H-M   'P 1'
#
loop_
_entity.id
_entity.type
_entity.pdbx_description
1 polymer ?
#
loop_
_entity_poly.entity_id
_entity_poly.type
_entity_poly.pdbx_seq_one_letter_code
_entity_poly.pdbx_strand_id
1 'polypeptide(L)'
;MAWASIGALLLLLTHNTSANQRQCLANINNMTIYGKTDNQGHLLSPSTTNATAITYKLCVSQCGNDQQAFQWTVFSQQFGVWLLPWLALISQIPFGANDNLDNLETMLLTVGSPVLAAYSLGLTVLNERWIIRLFSKYRYPNAHEAVRILNSLQQSPLRVDSNDAWLASLIVLPQNKDWWREILIWLDYTHTWSISAVASIAWVIIAYVFTIIDYFSQGIPTTANDNGQGIGSIGTIWLWLLAIVVGWLKVSPKCDSKRLLQAVERANSIAYVATTDSIPCEARTVSDRRAISLNFADDNEARRDERSTSPIFNYSRLFFWVEAVKVVSDAFNNASDRSHHHEPIIPGVKLHPCREDDSLVRLAKASQVEEYCLPRYEDTRRSQSQGRWGLDSSTAIRISIASLFALILQWGTTGAAIIINWFVPTIGLGCRSASFIIYGALSTIVWIMLLISSLLTYYSVCTTERRLLKGHGAVSISYRIMSWFSVLLRRSGKIIATLNTVWIISTALLQFGSFYDRCYCNSNVFGSRDNAYNVIIPNQDDATRMREAWIGGFSLASMSTALFIGFVFLLTNAPYPNSI
;
A
#
# COMPACT_ATOMS: atom_id res chain seq x y z
N MET A 1 -13.45 -19.68 7.00
CA MET A 1 -12.46 -20.41 6.16
C MET A 1 -11.04 -20.33 6.72
N ALA A 2 -10.46 -19.14 6.95
CA ALA A 2 -9.09 -19.02 7.49
C ALA A 2 -8.83 -19.75 8.83
N TRP A 3 -9.78 -19.68 9.79
CA TRP A 3 -9.65 -20.40 11.07
C TRP A 3 -9.73 -21.92 10.95
N ALA A 4 -10.52 -22.43 9.99
CA ALA A 4 -10.57 -23.86 9.69
C ALA A 4 -9.27 -24.33 9.01
N SER A 5 -8.66 -23.48 8.18
CA SER A 5 -7.34 -23.73 7.60
C SER A 5 -6.23 -23.71 8.65
N ILE A 6 -6.27 -22.78 9.63
CA ILE A 6 -5.31 -22.76 10.75
C ILE A 6 -5.50 -23.99 11.65
N GLY A 7 -6.74 -24.38 11.95
CA GLY A 7 -7.04 -25.61 12.70
C GLY A 7 -6.55 -26.87 11.98
N ALA A 8 -6.77 -26.96 10.65
CA ALA A 8 -6.25 -28.04 9.83
C ALA A 8 -4.71 -28.04 9.74
N LEU A 9 -4.08 -26.85 9.67
CA LEU A 9 -2.62 -26.70 9.68
C LEU A 9 -2.02 -27.14 11.02
N LEU A 10 -2.66 -26.78 12.13
CA LEU A 10 -2.29 -27.22 13.48
C LEU A 10 -2.45 -28.74 13.63
N LEU A 11 -3.50 -29.33 13.05
CA LEU A 11 -3.66 -30.79 13.01
C LEU A 11 -2.57 -31.48 12.17
N LEU A 12 -2.15 -30.87 11.05
CA LEU A 12 -1.02 -31.34 10.24
C LEU A 12 0.32 -31.27 10.99
N LEU A 13 0.49 -30.31 11.90
CA LEU A 13 1.68 -30.22 12.77
C LEU A 13 1.74 -31.35 13.81
N THR A 14 0.59 -31.97 14.15
CA THR A 14 0.49 -32.99 15.22
C THR A 14 0.62 -34.45 14.77
N HIS A 15 0.73 -34.75 13.47
CA HIS A 15 0.75 -36.15 12.99
C HIS A 15 2.15 -36.81 13.04
N ASN A 16 2.18 -38.01 13.64
CA ASN A 16 3.24 -39.05 13.73
C ASN A 16 4.69 -38.62 13.47
N THR A 17 5.44 -38.52 14.58
CA THR A 17 6.86 -38.17 14.63
C THR A 17 7.72 -39.42 14.74
N SER A 18 8.78 -39.55 13.92
CA SER A 18 9.84 -40.52 14.14
C SER A 18 10.97 -39.93 15.02
N ALA A 19 11.94 -40.79 15.35
CA ALA A 19 12.98 -40.62 16.37
C ALA A 19 13.67 -39.24 16.39
N ASN A 20 14.18 -38.85 17.57
CA ASN A 20 14.91 -37.60 17.80
C ASN A 20 16.01 -37.41 16.74
N GLN A 21 15.73 -36.59 15.71
CA GLN A 21 16.59 -36.48 14.53
C GLN A 21 18.01 -36.04 14.91
N ARG A 22 18.17 -35.19 15.93
CA ARG A 22 19.49 -34.80 16.45
C ARG A 22 20.26 -36.00 16.99
N GLN A 23 19.59 -36.90 17.71
CA GLN A 23 20.18 -38.12 18.23
C GLN A 23 20.56 -39.08 17.09
N CYS A 24 19.72 -39.20 16.06
CA CYS A 24 20.07 -39.97 14.86
C CYS A 24 21.31 -39.40 14.16
N LEU A 25 21.34 -38.09 13.92
CA LEU A 25 22.47 -37.41 13.27
C LEU A 25 23.78 -37.60 14.06
N ALA A 26 23.72 -37.51 15.40
CA ALA A 26 24.87 -37.77 16.26
C ALA A 26 25.34 -39.23 16.18
N ASN A 27 24.42 -40.19 16.07
CA ASN A 27 24.76 -41.62 15.99
C ASN A 27 25.49 -42.00 14.70
N ILE A 28 25.28 -41.28 13.59
CA ILE A 28 25.93 -41.56 12.29
C ILE A 28 27.47 -41.46 12.40
N ASN A 29 27.99 -40.61 13.28
CA ASN A 29 29.43 -40.47 13.49
C ASN A 29 30.10 -41.76 14.01
N ASN A 30 29.35 -42.61 14.72
CA ASN A 30 29.84 -43.88 15.23
C ASN A 30 29.76 -45.04 14.20
N MET A 31 29.19 -44.81 13.02
CA MET A 31 28.98 -45.83 11.99
C MET A 31 30.02 -45.73 10.86
N THR A 32 30.40 -46.84 10.23
CA THR A 32 31.23 -46.82 9.01
C THR A 32 30.34 -46.82 7.77
N ILE A 33 29.98 -45.64 7.25
CA ILE A 33 28.98 -45.48 6.17
C ILE A 33 29.35 -44.38 5.18
N TYR A 34 29.02 -44.57 3.90
CA TYR A 34 29.22 -43.57 2.85
C TYR A 34 28.26 -42.38 2.99
N GLY A 35 28.71 -41.20 2.56
CA GLY A 35 27.90 -39.99 2.55
C GLY A 35 28.12 -39.06 3.75
N LYS A 36 29.19 -39.28 4.53
CA LYS A 36 29.71 -38.30 5.49
C LYS A 36 30.40 -37.14 4.76
N THR A 37 30.23 -35.92 5.25
CA THR A 37 30.81 -34.71 4.64
C THR A 37 31.37 -33.74 5.68
N ASP A 38 32.18 -32.77 5.22
CA ASP A 38 32.48 -31.55 5.97
C ASP A 38 31.34 -30.52 5.84
N ASN A 39 31.44 -29.38 6.54
CA ASN A 39 30.42 -28.30 6.52
C ASN A 39 30.36 -27.54 5.19
N GLN A 40 31.18 -27.93 4.21
CA GLN A 40 31.16 -27.40 2.85
C GLN A 40 30.56 -28.40 1.85
N GLY A 41 30.18 -29.60 2.33
CA GLY A 41 29.60 -30.66 1.52
C GLY A 41 30.61 -31.56 0.81
N HIS A 42 31.91 -31.44 1.11
CA HIS A 42 32.91 -32.36 0.56
C HIS A 42 32.84 -33.71 1.25
N LEU A 43 32.90 -34.78 0.45
CA LEU A 43 32.84 -36.15 0.94
C LEU A 43 34.06 -36.50 1.79
N LEU A 44 33.79 -37.13 2.94
CA LEU A 44 34.80 -37.68 3.84
C LEU A 44 34.86 -39.21 3.73
N SER A 45 35.94 -39.80 4.24
CA SER A 45 36.06 -41.27 4.31
C SER A 45 34.93 -41.87 5.16
N PRO A 46 34.37 -43.04 4.80
CA PRO A 46 33.32 -43.70 5.57
C PRO A 46 33.67 -43.97 7.05
N SER A 47 34.95 -44.18 7.33
CA SER A 47 35.48 -44.45 8.68
C SER A 47 35.69 -43.20 9.55
N THR A 48 35.42 -42.00 9.03
CA THR A 48 35.63 -40.73 9.76
C THR A 48 34.66 -40.63 10.94
N THR A 49 35.17 -40.50 12.17
CA THR A 49 34.36 -40.45 13.40
C THR A 49 33.91 -39.03 13.79
N ASN A 50 34.47 -38.00 13.15
CA ASN A 50 34.23 -36.59 13.42
C ASN A 50 33.65 -35.86 12.19
N ALA A 51 32.73 -36.49 11.45
CA ALA A 51 32.05 -35.79 10.37
C ALA A 51 31.15 -34.69 10.93
N THR A 52 31.25 -33.51 10.35
CA THR A 52 30.50 -32.32 10.79
C THR A 52 29.19 -32.14 10.01
N ALA A 53 29.04 -32.83 8.87
CA ALA A 53 27.84 -32.88 8.05
C ALA A 53 27.66 -34.24 7.34
N ILE A 54 26.51 -34.42 6.68
CA ILE A 54 26.16 -35.63 5.91
C ILE A 54 25.39 -35.28 4.64
N THR A 55 25.46 -36.12 3.61
CA THR A 55 24.61 -36.00 2.41
C THR A 55 23.12 -36.17 2.74
N TYR A 56 22.25 -35.53 1.95
CA TYR A 56 20.80 -35.68 2.05
C TYR A 56 20.36 -37.15 1.95
N LYS A 57 20.93 -37.91 1.01
CA LYS A 57 20.62 -39.34 0.82
C LYS A 57 20.91 -40.16 2.08
N LEU A 58 22.05 -39.89 2.73
CA LEU A 58 22.40 -40.55 3.99
C LEU A 58 21.42 -40.17 5.10
N CYS A 59 21.10 -38.87 5.24
CA CYS A 59 20.13 -38.36 6.22
C CYS A 59 18.78 -39.07 6.13
N VAL A 60 18.21 -39.16 4.92
CA VAL A 60 16.92 -39.83 4.70
C VAL A 60 17.01 -41.33 4.98
N SER A 61 18.09 -41.98 4.57
CA SER A 61 18.25 -43.43 4.75
C SER A 61 18.36 -43.86 6.22
N GLN A 62 18.99 -43.04 7.07
CA GLN A 62 19.27 -43.37 8.47
C GLN A 62 18.26 -42.73 9.43
N CYS A 63 17.86 -41.49 9.17
CA CYS A 63 17.00 -40.71 10.06
C CYS A 63 15.56 -40.56 9.55
N GLY A 64 15.25 -41.08 8.37
CA GLY A 64 13.93 -40.95 7.77
C GLY A 64 13.67 -39.58 7.13
N ASN A 65 12.45 -39.40 6.63
CA ASN A 65 12.01 -38.17 5.95
C ASN A 65 11.03 -37.31 6.77
N ASP A 66 10.77 -37.71 8.02
CA ASP A 66 9.79 -37.05 8.87
C ASP A 66 10.36 -35.75 9.48
N GLN A 67 9.47 -34.90 9.98
CA GLN A 67 9.85 -33.73 10.79
C GLN A 67 10.26 -34.14 12.20
N GLN A 68 11.02 -33.27 12.84
CA GLN A 68 11.18 -33.27 14.28
C GLN A 68 9.83 -33.17 15.01
N ALA A 69 9.80 -33.68 16.23
CA ALA A 69 8.60 -33.66 17.05
C ALA A 69 8.16 -32.24 17.39
N PHE A 70 6.87 -31.97 17.22
CA PHE A 70 6.26 -30.70 17.59
C PHE A 70 6.43 -30.44 19.08
N GLN A 71 6.96 -29.27 19.43
CA GLN A 71 7.14 -28.84 20.82
C GLN A 71 6.28 -27.60 21.08
N TRP A 72 5.19 -27.78 21.84
CA TRP A 72 4.26 -26.69 22.15
C TRP A 72 4.94 -25.49 22.86
N THR A 73 5.89 -25.78 23.75
CA THR A 73 6.65 -24.74 24.47
C THR A 73 7.44 -23.86 23.50
N VAL A 74 8.16 -24.47 22.55
CA VAL A 74 8.89 -23.73 21.51
C VAL A 74 7.92 -22.96 20.62
N PHE A 75 6.87 -23.62 20.12
CA PHE A 75 5.89 -23.00 19.23
C PHE A 75 5.27 -21.75 19.87
N SER A 76 4.74 -21.87 21.10
CA SER A 76 4.04 -20.78 21.79
C SER A 76 4.96 -19.61 22.11
N GLN A 77 6.20 -19.88 22.53
CA GLN A 77 7.21 -18.85 22.76
C GLN A 77 7.54 -18.10 21.47
N GLN A 78 7.85 -18.82 20.38
CA GLN A 78 8.24 -18.18 19.12
C GLN A 78 7.06 -17.42 18.48
N PHE A 79 5.85 -17.96 18.54
CA PHE A 79 4.64 -17.27 18.08
C PHE A 79 4.41 -15.96 18.84
N GLY A 80 4.48 -16.01 20.17
CA GLY A 80 4.23 -14.86 21.04
C GLY A 80 5.23 -13.72 20.84
N VAL A 81 6.48 -14.06 20.51
CA VAL A 81 7.56 -13.09 20.37
C VAL A 81 7.69 -12.56 18.93
N TRP A 82 7.60 -13.44 17.91
CA TRP A 82 7.91 -13.08 16.53
C TRP A 82 6.72 -12.76 15.63
N LEU A 83 5.50 -13.17 16.00
CA LEU A 83 4.31 -12.97 15.14
C LEU A 83 3.19 -12.19 15.83
N LEU A 84 2.88 -12.50 17.08
CA LEU A 84 1.74 -11.90 17.79
C LEU A 84 1.75 -10.36 17.82
N PRO A 85 2.88 -9.67 18.06
CA PRO A 85 2.91 -8.20 18.03
C PRO A 85 2.50 -7.62 16.67
N TRP A 86 2.87 -8.28 15.57
CA TRP A 86 2.52 -7.84 14.22
C TRP A 86 1.04 -8.05 13.93
N LEU A 87 0.46 -9.17 14.37
CA LEU A 87 -0.98 -9.41 14.25
C LEU A 87 -1.78 -8.35 15.01
N ALA A 88 -1.29 -7.90 16.18
CA ALA A 88 -1.90 -6.79 16.89
C ALA A 88 -1.84 -5.47 16.10
N LEU A 89 -0.73 -5.18 15.42
CA LEU A 89 -0.60 -3.98 14.57
C LEU A 89 -1.50 -3.98 13.33
N ILE A 90 -1.89 -5.15 12.79
CA ILE A 90 -2.84 -5.22 11.67
C ILE A 90 -4.16 -4.53 12.04
N SER A 91 -4.59 -4.64 13.31
CA SER A 91 -5.80 -3.96 13.80
C SER A 91 -5.73 -2.44 13.78
N GLN A 92 -4.52 -1.86 13.67
CA GLN A 92 -4.28 -0.42 13.64
C GLN A 92 -4.22 0.17 12.22
N ILE A 93 -4.38 -0.67 11.18
CA ILE A 93 -4.48 -0.19 9.80
C ILE A 93 -5.81 0.59 9.65
N PRO A 94 -5.83 1.74 8.94
CA PRO A 94 -7.08 2.44 8.68
C PRO A 94 -8.01 1.60 7.80
N PHE A 95 -9.10 1.15 8.39
CA PHE A 95 -10.23 0.52 7.71
C PHE A 95 -11.29 1.58 7.47
N GLY A 96 -11.65 1.82 6.22
CA GLY A 96 -12.62 2.85 5.84
C GLY A 96 -13.84 2.31 5.11
N ALA A 97 -13.94 0.99 4.93
CA ALA A 97 -14.82 0.46 3.93
C ALA A 97 -16.29 0.42 4.36
N ASN A 98 -17.16 0.31 3.35
CA ASN A 98 -18.62 0.44 3.50
C ASN A 98 -19.22 -0.68 4.38
N ASP A 99 -18.59 -1.85 4.39
CA ASP A 99 -19.02 -3.02 5.16
C ASP A 99 -17.84 -3.83 5.74
N ASN A 100 -18.17 -4.86 6.53
CA ASN A 100 -17.17 -5.72 7.18
C ASN A 100 -16.37 -6.58 6.19
N LEU A 101 -16.92 -6.89 5.00
CA LEU A 101 -16.26 -7.73 4.01
C LEU A 101 -15.18 -6.95 3.28
N ASP A 102 -15.43 -5.69 2.94
CA ASP A 102 -14.46 -4.80 2.35
C ASP A 102 -13.30 -4.46 3.33
N ASN A 103 -13.58 -4.44 4.64
CA ASN A 103 -12.54 -4.32 5.67
C ASN A 103 -11.65 -5.56 5.74
N LEU A 104 -12.24 -6.77 5.64
CA LEU A 104 -11.48 -8.00 5.52
C LEU A 104 -10.64 -8.02 4.24
N GLU A 105 -11.20 -7.57 3.12
CA GLU A 105 -10.49 -7.46 1.85
C GLU A 105 -9.29 -6.49 1.97
N THR A 106 -9.49 -5.34 2.61
CA THR A 106 -8.44 -4.35 2.90
C THR A 106 -7.29 -4.99 3.69
N MET A 107 -7.62 -5.80 4.71
CA MET A 107 -6.63 -6.53 5.51
C MET A 107 -5.84 -7.53 4.65
N LEU A 108 -6.55 -8.38 3.89
CA LEU A 108 -5.94 -9.41 3.02
C LEU A 108 -5.07 -8.80 1.92
N LEU A 109 -5.49 -7.67 1.34
CA LEU A 109 -4.68 -6.94 0.37
C LEU A 109 -3.43 -6.35 1.00
N THR A 110 -3.53 -5.80 2.23
CA THR A 110 -2.40 -5.18 2.91
C THR A 110 -1.34 -6.21 3.28
N VAL A 111 -1.74 -7.33 3.90
CA VAL A 111 -0.81 -8.40 4.30
C VAL A 111 -0.28 -9.17 3.08
N GLY A 112 -1.14 -9.40 2.10
CA GLY A 112 -0.84 -10.15 0.88
C GLY A 112 0.00 -9.37 -0.13
N SER A 113 -0.03 -8.04 -0.08
CA SER A 113 0.87 -7.20 -0.85
C SER A 113 1.29 -5.94 -0.08
N PRO A 114 2.37 -6.02 0.69
CA PRO A 114 2.91 -4.83 1.34
C PRO A 114 3.46 -3.81 0.35
N VAL A 115 3.90 -4.24 -0.84
CA VAL A 115 4.25 -3.32 -1.95
C VAL A 115 3.07 -2.43 -2.29
N LEU A 116 1.86 -2.99 -2.44
CA LEU A 116 0.66 -2.22 -2.73
C LEU A 116 0.33 -1.25 -1.59
N ALA A 117 0.41 -1.70 -0.34
CA ALA A 117 0.15 -0.87 0.83
C ALA A 117 1.11 0.32 0.91
N ALA A 118 2.42 0.06 0.75
CA ALA A 118 3.46 1.07 0.73
C ALA A 118 3.32 2.03 -0.46
N TYR A 119 2.98 1.50 -1.63
CA TYR A 119 2.73 2.28 -2.84
C TYR A 119 1.56 3.24 -2.66
N SER A 120 0.42 2.76 -2.14
CA SER A 120 -0.77 3.59 -1.91
C SER A 120 -0.52 4.69 -0.87
N LEU A 121 0.26 4.41 0.18
CA LEU A 121 0.70 5.41 1.16
C LEU A 121 1.65 6.44 0.51
N GLY A 122 2.65 5.98 -0.23
CA GLY A 122 3.59 6.85 -0.94
C GLY A 122 2.91 7.75 -1.96
N LEU A 123 1.94 7.24 -2.71
CA LEU A 123 1.09 8.04 -3.59
C LEU A 123 0.29 9.10 -2.84
N THR A 124 -0.20 8.77 -1.63
CA THR A 124 -0.99 9.72 -0.83
C THR A 124 -0.17 10.96 -0.51
N VAL A 125 1.02 10.78 0.08
CA VAL A 125 1.90 11.91 0.44
C VAL A 125 2.46 12.67 -0.75
N LEU A 126 2.71 11.98 -1.87
CA LEU A 126 3.19 12.62 -3.10
C LEU A 126 2.09 13.45 -3.78
N ASN A 127 0.84 12.97 -3.75
CA ASN A 127 -0.31 13.68 -4.30
C ASN A 127 -0.62 14.94 -3.48
N GLU A 128 -0.56 14.86 -2.15
CA GLU A 128 -0.69 16.00 -1.24
C GLU A 128 0.31 17.11 -1.58
N ARG A 129 1.60 16.76 -1.71
CA ARG A 129 2.61 17.75 -2.10
C ARG A 129 2.41 18.32 -3.49
N TRP A 130 1.96 17.48 -4.42
CA TRP A 130 1.73 17.92 -5.80
C TRP A 130 0.59 18.93 -5.88
N ILE A 131 -0.54 18.70 -5.20
CA ILE A 131 -1.66 19.63 -5.24
C ILE A 131 -1.32 20.97 -4.57
N ILE A 132 -0.59 20.96 -3.45
CA ILE A 132 -0.12 22.20 -2.79
C ILE A 132 0.74 23.02 -3.74
N ARG A 133 1.70 22.38 -4.43
CA ARG A 133 2.55 23.06 -5.42
C ARG A 133 1.78 23.55 -6.63
N LEU A 134 0.81 22.77 -7.11
CA LEU A 134 -0.02 23.12 -8.26
C LEU A 134 -0.80 24.42 -7.97
N PHE A 135 -1.47 24.49 -6.82
CA PHE A 135 -2.31 25.63 -6.44
C PHE A 135 -1.54 26.82 -5.85
N SER A 136 -0.29 26.64 -5.43
CA SER A 136 0.55 27.74 -4.91
C SER A 136 0.75 28.90 -5.90
N LYS A 137 0.47 28.67 -7.19
CA LYS A 137 0.57 29.66 -8.26
C LYS A 137 -0.65 30.56 -8.38
N TYR A 138 -1.78 30.16 -7.79
CA TYR A 138 -3.05 30.85 -7.97
C TYR A 138 -3.28 31.87 -6.86
N ARG A 139 -3.66 33.08 -7.26
CA ARG A 139 -4.05 34.19 -6.39
C ARG A 139 -5.54 34.46 -6.64
N TYR A 140 -6.40 33.66 -6.02
CA TYR A 140 -7.84 33.77 -6.15
C TYR A 140 -8.53 33.40 -4.82
N PRO A 141 -9.68 34.02 -4.49
CA PRO A 141 -10.48 33.63 -3.32
C PRO A 141 -10.79 32.13 -3.32
N ASN A 142 -10.81 31.49 -2.15
CA ASN A 142 -11.13 30.07 -1.96
C ASN A 142 -10.13 29.05 -2.56
N ALA A 143 -9.03 29.48 -3.19
CA ALA A 143 -8.05 28.57 -3.80
C ALA A 143 -7.37 27.66 -2.76
N HIS A 144 -7.13 28.17 -1.55
CA HIS A 144 -6.52 27.41 -0.46
C HIS A 144 -7.51 26.40 0.15
N GLU A 145 -8.78 26.80 0.27
CA GLU A 145 -9.91 25.96 0.67
C GLU A 145 -10.06 24.78 -0.31
N ALA A 146 -9.97 25.04 -1.62
CA ALA A 146 -9.99 24.01 -2.65
C ALA A 146 -8.86 22.98 -2.48
N VAL A 147 -7.63 23.40 -2.20
CA VAL A 147 -6.52 22.46 -1.92
C VAL A 147 -6.84 21.56 -0.74
N ARG A 148 -7.33 22.13 0.37
CA ARG A 148 -7.65 21.35 1.58
C ARG A 148 -8.78 20.34 1.34
N ILE A 149 -9.82 20.73 0.61
CA ILE A 149 -10.94 19.85 0.26
C ILE A 149 -10.46 18.73 -0.66
N LEU A 150 -9.77 19.06 -1.76
CA LEU A 150 -9.30 18.06 -2.72
C LEU A 150 -8.30 17.07 -2.10
N ASN A 151 -7.42 17.55 -1.20
CA ASN A 151 -6.53 16.70 -0.42
C ASN A 151 -7.32 15.76 0.51
N SER A 152 -8.30 16.29 1.24
CA SER A 152 -9.15 15.51 2.15
C SER A 152 -10.00 14.47 1.41
N LEU A 153 -10.42 14.77 0.19
CA LEU A 153 -11.23 13.89 -0.65
C LEU A 153 -10.40 12.91 -1.48
N GLN A 154 -9.07 12.84 -1.31
CA GLN A 154 -8.21 11.94 -2.07
C GLN A 154 -8.61 10.45 -1.94
N GLN A 155 -9.12 10.04 -0.79
CA GLN A 155 -9.55 8.66 -0.57
C GLN A 155 -10.99 8.38 -1.01
N SER A 156 -11.69 9.36 -1.57
CA SER A 156 -13.10 9.25 -1.96
C SER A 156 -13.27 9.11 -3.48
N PRO A 157 -14.39 8.53 -3.97
CA PRO A 157 -14.71 8.48 -5.38
C PRO A 157 -15.21 9.85 -5.90
N LEU A 158 -14.30 10.82 -5.92
CA LEU A 158 -14.55 12.21 -6.30
C LEU A 158 -15.03 12.34 -7.75
N ARG A 159 -16.07 13.14 -7.95
CA ARG A 159 -16.58 13.60 -9.25
C ARG A 159 -16.65 15.10 -9.26
N VAL A 160 -16.27 15.68 -10.40
CA VAL A 160 -16.34 17.12 -10.64
C VAL A 160 -17.18 17.34 -11.90
N ASP A 161 -18.23 18.13 -11.79
CA ASP A 161 -19.08 18.53 -12.93
C ASP A 161 -18.76 19.99 -13.30
N SER A 162 -18.13 20.16 -14.46
CA SER A 162 -17.78 21.47 -15.01
C SER A 162 -18.78 21.97 -16.05
N ASN A 163 -19.80 21.19 -16.41
CA ASN A 163 -20.79 21.60 -17.41
C ASN A 163 -21.74 22.66 -16.83
N ASP A 164 -22.47 23.36 -17.69
CA ASP A 164 -23.59 24.24 -17.32
C ASP A 164 -23.25 25.25 -16.18
N ALA A 165 -22.00 25.73 -16.16
CA ALA A 165 -21.46 26.62 -15.14
C ALA A 165 -21.47 26.08 -13.68
N TRP A 166 -21.65 24.78 -13.43
CA TRP A 166 -21.70 24.22 -12.06
C TRP A 166 -20.42 24.49 -11.25
N LEU A 167 -19.28 24.02 -11.75
CA LEU A 167 -17.98 24.27 -11.11
C LEU A 167 -17.62 25.76 -11.10
N ALA A 168 -17.89 26.46 -12.20
CA ALA A 168 -17.56 27.88 -12.31
C ALA A 168 -18.35 28.71 -11.29
N SER A 169 -19.64 28.41 -11.09
CA SER A 169 -20.50 29.02 -10.09
C SER A 169 -19.97 28.80 -8.68
N LEU A 170 -19.49 27.58 -8.38
CA LEU A 170 -18.92 27.27 -7.07
C LEU A 170 -17.67 28.10 -6.76
N ILE A 171 -16.85 28.39 -7.78
CA ILE A 171 -15.60 29.13 -7.65
C ILE A 171 -15.83 30.64 -7.59
N VAL A 172 -16.70 31.18 -8.45
CA VAL A 172 -16.79 32.63 -8.70
C VAL A 172 -17.89 33.31 -7.87
N LEU A 173 -19.01 32.63 -7.59
CA LEU A 173 -20.12 33.27 -6.90
C LEU A 173 -19.81 33.49 -5.40
N PRO A 174 -19.95 34.71 -4.87
CA PRO A 174 -19.68 35.00 -3.47
C PRO A 174 -20.65 34.29 -2.51
N GLN A 175 -21.86 33.94 -2.97
CA GLN A 175 -22.84 33.15 -2.20
C GLN A 175 -22.28 31.79 -1.76
N ASN A 176 -21.32 31.24 -2.50
CA ASN A 176 -20.72 29.93 -2.19
C ASN A 176 -19.63 30.01 -1.10
N LYS A 177 -19.36 31.17 -0.50
CA LYS A 177 -18.41 31.29 0.63
C LYS A 177 -18.78 30.38 1.80
N ASP A 178 -20.08 30.29 2.12
CA ASP A 178 -20.57 29.42 3.18
C ASP A 178 -20.44 27.94 2.82
N TRP A 179 -20.56 27.57 1.53
CA TRP A 179 -20.29 26.21 1.06
C TRP A 179 -18.84 25.79 1.35
N TRP A 180 -17.86 26.63 0.99
CA TRP A 180 -16.43 26.36 1.21
C TRP A 180 -16.11 26.21 2.70
N ARG A 181 -16.73 27.03 3.55
CA ARG A 181 -16.57 26.94 5.00
C ARG A 181 -17.21 25.68 5.58
N GLU A 182 -18.45 25.38 5.19
CA GLU A 182 -19.20 24.24 5.71
C GLU A 182 -18.46 22.93 5.40
N ILE A 183 -18.08 22.70 4.14
CA ILE A 183 -17.38 21.47 3.76
C ILE A 183 -16.05 21.32 4.49
N LEU A 184 -15.31 22.41 4.72
CA LEU A 184 -14.05 22.36 5.46
C LEU A 184 -14.26 21.97 6.92
N ILE A 185 -15.25 22.55 7.60
CA ILE A 185 -15.58 22.21 8.98
C ILE A 185 -15.89 20.70 9.11
N TRP A 186 -16.65 20.15 8.16
CA TRP A 186 -17.04 18.74 8.20
C TRP A 186 -15.95 17.77 7.74
N LEU A 187 -14.99 18.23 6.92
CA LEU A 187 -13.82 17.44 6.53
C LEU A 187 -12.68 17.55 7.54
N ASP A 188 -12.64 18.59 8.38
CA ASP A 188 -11.64 18.84 9.41
C ASP A 188 -11.87 18.03 10.70
N TYR A 189 -12.24 16.75 10.55
CA TYR A 189 -12.16 15.82 11.67
C TYR A 189 -10.76 15.23 11.72
N THR A 190 -9.87 15.78 12.53
CA THR A 190 -8.59 15.11 12.81
C THR A 190 -8.91 13.79 13.52
N HIS A 191 -8.59 12.65 12.90
CA HIS A 191 -8.40 11.42 13.65
C HIS A 191 -7.07 11.59 14.38
N THR A 192 -7.08 12.40 15.44
CA THR A 192 -5.95 12.52 16.35
C THR A 192 -5.55 11.12 16.78
N TRP A 193 -4.24 10.90 16.86
CA TRP A 193 -3.63 9.65 17.28
C TRP A 193 -4.43 9.07 18.44
N SER A 194 -5.10 7.93 18.23
CA SER A 194 -5.71 7.28 19.38
C SER A 194 -4.56 6.89 20.30
N ILE A 195 -4.68 7.26 21.59
CA ILE A 195 -3.66 6.92 22.59
C ILE A 195 -3.39 5.40 22.56
N SER A 196 -4.43 4.61 22.25
CA SER A 196 -4.31 3.17 22.00
C SER A 196 -3.39 2.82 20.83
N ALA A 197 -3.53 3.46 19.66
CA ALA A 197 -2.65 3.18 18.52
C ALA A 197 -1.19 3.52 18.83
N VAL A 198 -0.93 4.66 19.48
CA VAL A 198 0.42 5.06 19.89
C VAL A 198 1.01 4.07 20.87
N ALA A 199 0.25 3.68 21.89
CA ALA A 199 0.68 2.70 22.88
C ALA A 199 0.97 1.33 22.24
N SER A 200 0.12 0.86 21.31
CA SER A 200 0.34 -0.39 20.58
C SER A 200 1.64 -0.36 19.77
N ILE A 201 1.92 0.74 19.06
CA ILE A 201 3.18 0.90 18.31
C ILE A 201 4.37 0.90 19.26
N ALA A 202 4.32 1.66 20.35
CA ALA A 202 5.38 1.70 21.34
C ALA A 202 5.68 0.31 21.90
N TRP A 203 4.64 -0.45 22.25
CA TRP A 203 4.78 -1.82 22.74
C TRP A 203 5.39 -2.76 21.70
N VAL A 204 5.01 -2.66 20.42
CA VAL A 204 5.63 -3.49 19.38
C VAL A 204 7.11 -3.15 19.21
N ILE A 205 7.48 -1.86 19.25
CA ILE A 205 8.89 -1.44 19.17
C ILE A 205 9.68 -1.99 20.36
N ILE A 206 9.17 -1.82 21.58
CA ILE A 206 9.82 -2.32 22.80
C ILE A 206 9.97 -3.84 22.75
N ALA A 207 8.91 -4.56 22.40
CA ALA A 207 8.92 -6.00 22.28
C ALA A 207 9.95 -6.47 21.22
N TYR A 208 9.99 -5.80 20.06
CA TYR A 208 10.94 -6.13 19.01
C TYR A 208 12.39 -5.89 19.42
N VAL A 209 12.68 -4.77 20.11
CA VAL A 209 14.02 -4.46 20.63
C VAL A 209 14.46 -5.51 21.65
N PHE A 210 13.60 -5.85 22.62
CA PHE A 210 13.94 -6.90 23.59
C PHE A 210 14.10 -8.27 22.94
N THR A 211 13.31 -8.57 21.92
CA THR A 211 13.45 -9.80 21.13
C THR A 211 14.80 -9.88 20.45
N ILE A 212 15.27 -8.78 19.83
CA ILE A 212 16.60 -8.73 19.21
C ILE A 212 17.71 -8.88 20.25
N ILE A 213 17.59 -8.19 21.40
CA ILE A 213 18.56 -8.29 22.48
C ILE A 213 18.65 -9.73 22.99
N ASP A 214 17.52 -10.36 23.28
CA ASP A 214 17.45 -11.77 23.69
C ASP A 214 18.10 -12.67 22.63
N TYR A 215 17.72 -12.49 21.35
CA TYR A 215 18.24 -13.26 20.22
C TYR A 215 19.77 -13.22 20.10
N PHE A 216 20.40 -12.08 20.38
CA PHE A 216 21.86 -11.91 20.30
C PHE A 216 22.60 -12.05 21.64
N SER A 217 21.89 -12.16 22.76
CA SER A 217 22.47 -12.37 24.10
C SER A 217 22.86 -13.83 24.33
N GLN A 218 22.29 -14.76 23.57
CA GLN A 218 22.62 -16.17 23.61
C GLN A 218 24.02 -16.42 23.02
N GLY A 219 24.77 -17.36 23.59
CA GLY A 219 26.12 -17.70 23.12
C GLY A 219 26.13 -18.23 21.68
N ILE A 220 27.23 -17.98 20.95
CA ILE A 220 27.41 -18.40 19.54
C ILE A 220 27.16 -19.91 19.32
N PRO A 221 27.64 -20.83 20.19
CA PRO A 221 27.39 -22.27 20.02
C PRO A 221 25.94 -22.68 20.32
N THR A 222 25.26 -21.98 21.24
CA THR A 222 23.86 -22.25 21.62
C THR A 222 22.88 -21.79 20.54
N THR A 223 23.13 -20.63 19.91
CA THR A 223 22.32 -20.13 18.78
C THR A 223 22.40 -21.01 17.54
N ALA A 224 23.50 -21.76 17.38
CA ALA A 224 23.74 -22.59 16.21
C ALA A 224 23.21 -24.03 16.37
N ASN A 225 22.97 -24.52 17.60
CA ASN A 225 22.53 -25.90 17.85
C ASN A 225 21.02 -26.05 18.17
N ASP A 226 20.30 -24.95 18.35
CA ASP A 226 18.89 -24.97 18.77
C ASP A 226 17.88 -24.79 17.64
N ASN A 227 16.61 -25.13 17.93
CA ASN A 227 15.46 -24.96 17.04
C ASN A 227 15.22 -23.48 16.64
N GLY A 228 16.02 -22.54 17.15
CA GLY A 228 15.98 -21.09 16.90
C GLY A 228 16.62 -20.60 15.60
N GLN A 229 17.22 -21.48 14.79
CA GLN A 229 17.91 -21.08 13.57
C GLN A 229 16.97 -20.36 12.60
N GLY A 230 17.34 -19.15 12.18
CA GLY A 230 16.61 -18.38 11.18
C GLY A 230 15.22 -17.89 11.60
N ILE A 231 14.77 -18.09 12.84
CA ILE A 231 13.45 -17.63 13.30
C ILE A 231 13.31 -16.10 13.26
N GLY A 232 14.42 -15.38 13.46
CA GLY A 232 14.46 -13.92 13.36
C GLY A 232 13.98 -13.36 12.01
N SER A 233 13.98 -14.18 10.96
CA SER A 233 13.43 -13.82 9.65
C SER A 233 11.95 -13.45 9.67
N ILE A 234 11.15 -14.07 10.55
CA ILE A 234 9.74 -13.71 10.72
C ILE A 234 9.66 -12.29 11.31
N GLY A 235 10.49 -11.95 12.31
CA GLY A 235 10.54 -10.59 12.82
C GLY A 235 10.90 -9.55 11.77
N THR A 236 11.94 -9.83 10.96
CA THR A 236 12.38 -8.87 9.93
C THR A 236 11.37 -8.72 8.81
N ILE A 237 10.69 -9.80 8.39
CA ILE A 237 9.74 -9.71 7.28
C ILE A 237 8.50 -8.91 7.64
N TRP A 238 8.04 -8.94 8.89
CA TRP A 238 6.85 -8.17 9.30
C TRP A 238 7.15 -6.71 9.64
N LEU A 239 8.42 -6.31 9.69
CA LEU A 239 8.82 -4.95 10.08
C LEU A 239 8.27 -3.86 9.15
N TRP A 240 7.92 -4.18 7.90
CA TRP A 240 7.27 -3.24 6.99
C TRP A 240 5.94 -2.71 7.55
N LEU A 241 5.23 -3.52 8.35
CA LEU A 241 3.93 -3.17 8.89
C LEU A 241 4.03 -1.97 9.82
N LEU A 242 5.14 -1.85 10.56
CA LEU A 242 5.42 -0.68 11.38
C LEU A 242 5.44 0.59 10.54
N ALA A 243 6.15 0.59 9.40
CA ALA A 243 6.21 1.73 8.50
C ALA A 243 4.84 2.11 7.92
N ILE A 244 4.03 1.11 7.57
CA ILE A 244 2.67 1.33 7.05
C ILE A 244 1.75 1.94 8.10
N VAL A 245 1.70 1.37 9.31
CA VAL A 245 0.85 1.88 10.39
C VAL A 245 1.29 3.28 10.81
N VAL A 246 2.59 3.49 11.07
CA VAL A 246 3.14 4.80 11.43
C VAL A 246 2.85 5.84 10.34
N GLY A 247 3.04 5.48 9.07
CA GLY A 247 2.80 6.39 7.98
C GLY A 247 1.32 6.76 7.80
N TRP A 248 0.40 5.79 7.93
CA TRP A 248 -1.03 6.09 7.89
C TRP A 248 -1.49 6.93 9.07
N LEU A 249 -0.94 6.73 10.27
CA LEU A 249 -1.21 7.60 11.41
C LEU A 249 -0.68 9.02 11.20
N LYS A 250 0.47 9.16 10.52
CA LYS A 250 1.03 10.48 10.19
C LYS A 250 0.17 11.22 9.16
N VAL A 251 -0.35 10.51 8.15
CA VAL A 251 -1.22 11.09 7.11
C VAL A 251 -2.65 11.34 7.61
N SER A 252 -3.15 10.49 8.51
CA SER A 252 -4.55 10.51 9.00
C SER A 252 -5.58 10.58 7.86
N PRO A 253 -5.61 9.58 6.95
CA PRO A 253 -6.47 9.60 5.78
C PRO A 253 -7.96 9.68 6.15
N LYS A 254 -8.72 10.48 5.41
CA LYS A 254 -10.18 10.57 5.56
C LYS A 254 -10.81 9.40 4.81
N CYS A 255 -11.12 8.32 5.52
CA CYS A 255 -11.59 7.08 4.88
C CYS A 255 -12.99 6.63 5.31
N ASP A 256 -13.67 7.33 6.23
CA ASP A 256 -15.06 7.00 6.61
C ASP A 256 -16.03 7.47 5.52
N SER A 257 -16.56 6.53 4.74
CA SER A 257 -17.43 6.82 3.59
C SER A 257 -18.73 7.53 3.99
N LYS A 258 -19.34 7.16 5.13
CA LYS A 258 -20.58 7.77 5.61
C LYS A 258 -20.36 9.21 6.02
N ARG A 259 -19.29 9.48 6.77
CA ARG A 259 -18.92 10.85 7.16
C ARG A 259 -18.58 11.72 5.95
N LEU A 260 -17.82 11.18 5.00
CA LEU A 260 -17.47 11.89 3.76
C LEU A 260 -18.72 12.23 2.94
N LEU A 261 -19.63 11.27 2.77
CA LEU A 261 -20.89 11.49 2.05
C LEU A 261 -21.74 12.55 2.74
N GLN A 262 -21.94 12.44 4.05
CA GLN A 262 -22.69 13.43 4.84
C GLN A 262 -22.08 14.83 4.76
N ALA A 263 -20.75 14.95 4.81
CA ALA A 263 -20.06 16.23 4.69
C ALA A 263 -20.32 16.89 3.33
N VAL A 264 -20.20 16.12 2.23
CA VAL A 264 -20.40 16.62 0.88
C VAL A 264 -21.87 16.94 0.60
N GLU A 265 -22.81 16.07 1.01
CA GLU A 265 -24.26 16.30 0.84
C GLU A 265 -24.73 17.53 1.60
N ARG A 266 -24.25 17.71 2.83
CA ARG A 266 -24.59 18.87 3.67
C ARG A 266 -24.09 20.16 3.05
N ALA A 267 -22.84 20.22 2.61
CA ALA A 267 -22.33 21.39 1.90
C ALA A 267 -23.13 21.65 0.61
N ASN A 268 -23.39 20.61 -0.18
CA ASN A 268 -24.16 20.71 -1.42
C ASN A 268 -25.62 21.14 -1.24
N SER A 269 -26.17 21.11 -0.02
CA SER A 269 -27.52 21.62 0.28
C SER A 269 -27.62 23.15 0.29
N ILE A 270 -26.49 23.84 0.48
CA ILE A 270 -26.40 25.32 0.53
C ILE A 270 -25.66 25.91 -0.69
N ALA A 271 -25.34 25.09 -1.69
CA ALA A 271 -24.65 25.55 -2.90
C ALA A 271 -25.56 26.43 -3.77
N TYR A 272 -24.98 27.45 -4.40
CA TYR A 272 -25.62 28.32 -5.39
C TYR A 272 -25.05 28.07 -6.78
N VAL A 273 -25.91 28.15 -7.80
CA VAL A 273 -25.54 28.04 -9.22
C VAL A 273 -26.09 29.23 -10.00
N ALA A 274 -25.29 29.75 -10.93
CA ALA A 274 -25.73 30.78 -11.87
C ALA A 274 -26.61 30.14 -12.95
N THR A 275 -27.69 30.82 -13.34
CA THR A 275 -28.62 30.35 -14.38
C THR A 275 -28.54 31.27 -15.61
N THR A 276 -29.14 30.84 -16.72
CA THR A 276 -29.15 31.59 -17.98
C THR A 276 -30.05 32.84 -17.90
N ASP A 277 -31.22 32.68 -17.29
CA ASP A 277 -32.32 33.63 -17.39
C ASP A 277 -32.71 34.28 -16.06
N SER A 278 -32.23 33.76 -14.93
CA SER A 278 -32.55 34.26 -13.58
C SER A 278 -31.30 34.64 -12.78
N ILE A 279 -31.53 35.26 -11.63
CA ILE A 279 -30.49 35.50 -10.63
C ILE A 279 -30.01 34.14 -10.10
N PRO A 280 -28.70 33.97 -9.78
CA PRO A 280 -28.20 32.78 -9.11
C PRO A 280 -29.10 32.30 -7.97
N CYS A 281 -29.42 31.01 -8.00
CA CYS A 281 -30.32 30.37 -7.04
C CYS A 281 -29.67 29.13 -6.43
N GLU A 282 -30.31 28.55 -5.43
CA GLU A 282 -29.83 27.33 -4.80
C GLU A 282 -29.79 26.17 -5.79
N ALA A 283 -28.66 25.47 -5.86
CA ALA A 283 -28.40 24.34 -6.75
C ALA A 283 -29.52 23.30 -6.77
N ARG A 284 -30.07 22.98 -5.58
CA ARG A 284 -31.15 22.00 -5.39
C ARG A 284 -32.47 22.34 -6.09
N THR A 285 -32.67 23.61 -6.44
CA THR A 285 -33.89 24.07 -7.12
C THR A 285 -33.82 23.89 -8.64
N VAL A 286 -32.61 23.73 -9.18
CA VAL A 286 -32.35 23.60 -10.63
C VAL A 286 -32.23 22.13 -11.03
N SER A 287 -31.46 21.35 -10.28
CA SER A 287 -31.18 19.94 -10.59
C SER A 287 -30.62 19.21 -9.37
N ASP A 288 -30.51 17.89 -9.45
CA ASP A 288 -29.75 17.06 -8.51
C ASP A 288 -28.23 17.09 -8.78
N ARG A 289 -27.80 17.69 -9.89
CA ARG A 289 -26.37 17.86 -10.23
C ARG A 289 -25.65 18.78 -9.24
N ARG A 290 -24.38 18.48 -8.97
CA ARG A 290 -23.53 19.25 -8.06
C ARG A 290 -22.12 19.34 -8.64
N ALA A 291 -21.49 20.49 -8.44
CA ALA A 291 -20.13 20.77 -8.91
C ALA A 291 -19.10 19.76 -8.38
N ILE A 292 -19.20 19.40 -7.09
CA ILE A 292 -18.40 18.35 -6.46
C ILE A 292 -19.35 17.32 -5.85
N SER A 293 -19.16 16.04 -6.17
CA SER A 293 -19.96 14.93 -5.63
C SER A 293 -19.11 13.68 -5.40
N LEU A 294 -19.62 12.77 -4.58
CA LEU A 294 -19.01 11.45 -4.33
C LEU A 294 -19.92 10.38 -4.92
N ASN A 295 -19.39 9.56 -5.83
CA ASN A 295 -20.19 8.51 -6.46
C ASN A 295 -19.84 7.12 -5.90
N PHE A 296 -20.71 6.63 -5.02
CA PHE A 296 -20.63 5.28 -4.43
C PHE A 296 -21.52 4.24 -5.15
N ALA A 297 -22.29 4.62 -6.17
CA ALA A 297 -23.24 3.73 -6.86
C ALA A 297 -22.53 2.64 -7.68
N ASP A 298 -22.99 1.38 -7.60
CA ASP A 298 -22.33 0.21 -8.19
C ASP A 298 -22.68 -0.07 -9.68
N ASP A 299 -22.52 0.95 -10.52
CA ASP A 299 -22.99 0.90 -11.92
C ASP A 299 -21.96 0.33 -12.91
N ASN A 300 -20.74 0.01 -12.44
CA ASN A 300 -19.61 -0.36 -13.31
C ASN A 300 -18.57 -1.17 -12.54
N GLU A 301 -18.50 -2.47 -12.82
CA GLU A 301 -17.55 -3.41 -12.21
C GLU A 301 -16.09 -2.96 -12.39
N ALA A 302 -15.76 -2.30 -13.50
CA ALA A 302 -14.41 -1.79 -13.76
C ALA A 302 -14.02 -0.67 -12.79
N ARG A 303 -14.95 -0.04 -12.06
CA ARG A 303 -14.66 1.03 -11.10
C ARG A 303 -14.83 0.62 -9.64
N ARG A 304 -15.08 -0.66 -9.36
CA ARG A 304 -15.41 -1.14 -8.02
C ARG A 304 -14.44 -0.69 -6.92
N ASP A 305 -13.13 -0.81 -7.15
CA ASP A 305 -12.10 -0.44 -6.16
C ASP A 305 -12.02 1.06 -5.91
N GLU A 306 -12.37 1.87 -6.92
CA GLU A 306 -12.35 3.33 -6.83
C GLU A 306 -13.29 3.83 -5.72
N ARG A 307 -14.39 3.11 -5.51
CA ARG A 307 -15.45 3.44 -4.56
C ARG A 307 -15.12 3.10 -3.11
N SER A 308 -14.15 2.23 -2.88
CA SER A 308 -13.76 1.84 -1.52
C SER A 308 -12.85 2.90 -0.91
N THR A 309 -13.30 3.54 0.17
CA THR A 309 -12.57 4.65 0.82
C THR A 309 -11.36 4.20 1.63
N SER A 310 -11.14 2.89 1.78
CA SER A 310 -9.94 2.36 2.42
C SER A 310 -8.67 2.85 1.70
N PRO A 311 -7.64 3.33 2.44
CA PRO A 311 -6.47 3.97 1.82
C PRO A 311 -5.64 3.06 0.91
N ILE A 312 -5.69 1.74 1.13
CA ILE A 312 -5.00 0.78 0.25
C ILE A 312 -5.48 0.87 -1.20
N PHE A 313 -6.74 1.25 -1.44
CA PHE A 313 -7.31 1.35 -2.79
C PHE A 313 -6.94 2.64 -3.54
N ASN A 314 -6.09 3.49 -2.97
CA ASN A 314 -5.65 4.74 -3.61
C ASN A 314 -5.01 4.49 -5.00
N TYR A 315 -4.41 3.31 -5.24
CA TYR A 315 -3.93 2.91 -6.57
C TYR A 315 -5.02 3.02 -7.65
N SER A 316 -6.28 2.72 -7.31
CA SER A 316 -7.40 2.70 -8.26
C SER A 316 -7.93 4.09 -8.57
N ARG A 317 -7.81 5.03 -7.63
CA ARG A 317 -8.29 6.42 -7.73
C ARG A 317 -7.30 7.37 -8.37
N LEU A 318 -6.01 7.02 -8.42
CA LEU A 318 -4.93 7.92 -8.83
C LEU A 318 -5.28 8.75 -10.08
N PHE A 319 -5.70 8.11 -11.17
CA PHE A 319 -5.91 8.81 -12.44
C PHE A 319 -7.15 9.71 -12.41
N PHE A 320 -8.28 9.19 -11.93
CA PHE A 320 -9.53 9.96 -11.86
C PHE A 320 -9.43 11.13 -10.87
N TRP A 321 -8.77 10.95 -9.74
CA TRP A 321 -8.55 12.04 -8.79
C TRP A 321 -7.62 13.11 -9.37
N VAL A 322 -6.54 12.72 -10.06
CA VAL A 322 -5.65 13.69 -10.74
C VAL A 322 -6.40 14.46 -11.82
N GLU A 323 -7.27 13.81 -12.58
CA GLU A 323 -8.12 14.46 -13.58
C GLU A 323 -9.07 15.48 -12.93
N ALA A 324 -9.78 15.09 -11.87
CA ALA A 324 -10.66 15.97 -11.11
C ALA A 324 -9.90 17.20 -10.57
N VAL A 325 -8.71 16.99 -9.99
CA VAL A 325 -7.87 18.10 -9.50
C VAL A 325 -7.45 19.02 -10.64
N LYS A 326 -7.08 18.48 -11.81
CA LYS A 326 -6.70 19.30 -12.97
C LYS A 326 -7.87 20.14 -13.48
N VAL A 327 -9.08 19.58 -13.57
CA VAL A 327 -10.27 20.33 -13.98
C VAL A 327 -10.52 21.52 -13.05
N VAL A 328 -10.44 21.31 -11.72
CA VAL A 328 -10.59 22.39 -10.74
C VAL A 328 -9.43 23.39 -10.84
N SER A 329 -8.20 22.89 -10.96
CA SER A 329 -6.98 23.70 -11.09
C SER A 329 -7.00 24.61 -12.31
N ASP A 330 -7.47 24.12 -13.47
CA ASP A 330 -7.58 24.89 -14.70
C ASP A 330 -8.59 26.03 -14.54
N ALA A 331 -9.74 25.76 -13.90
CA ALA A 331 -10.74 26.79 -13.61
C ALA A 331 -10.18 27.88 -12.68
N PHE A 332 -9.48 27.49 -11.60
CA PHE A 332 -8.81 28.45 -10.71
C PHE A 332 -7.68 29.22 -11.39
N ASN A 333 -6.91 28.58 -12.27
CA ASN A 333 -5.85 29.23 -13.04
C ASN A 333 -6.42 30.36 -13.91
N ASN A 334 -7.48 30.07 -14.65
CA ASN A 334 -8.12 31.06 -15.52
C ASN A 334 -8.78 32.19 -14.72
N ALA A 335 -9.51 31.86 -13.65
CA ALA A 335 -10.12 32.86 -12.78
C ALA A 335 -9.08 33.75 -12.08
N SER A 336 -7.96 33.16 -11.63
CA SER A 336 -6.84 33.88 -11.04
C SER A 336 -6.16 34.81 -12.04
N ASP A 337 -5.95 34.37 -13.28
CA ASP A 337 -5.32 35.19 -14.32
C ASP A 337 -6.19 36.38 -14.68
N ARG A 338 -7.50 36.18 -14.86
CA ARG A 338 -8.44 37.28 -15.14
C ARG A 338 -8.55 38.27 -13.98
N SER A 339 -8.58 37.76 -12.74
CA SER A 339 -8.58 38.59 -11.54
C SER A 339 -7.33 39.47 -11.46
N HIS A 340 -6.15 38.91 -11.75
CA HIS A 340 -4.90 39.66 -11.81
C HIS A 340 -4.92 40.77 -12.88
N HIS A 341 -5.57 40.52 -14.02
CA HIS A 341 -5.76 41.50 -15.09
C HIS A 341 -6.92 42.49 -14.82
N HIS A 342 -7.58 42.40 -13.66
CA HIS A 342 -8.73 43.23 -13.29
C HIS A 342 -9.88 43.14 -14.31
N GLU A 343 -10.03 41.99 -14.96
CA GLU A 343 -11.15 41.76 -15.87
C GLU A 343 -12.45 41.57 -15.07
N PRO A 344 -13.53 42.29 -15.41
CA PRO A 344 -14.79 42.12 -14.71
C PRO A 344 -15.50 40.83 -15.16
N ILE A 345 -16.12 40.14 -14.21
CA ILE A 345 -16.96 38.95 -14.47
C ILE A 345 -18.16 39.31 -15.35
N ILE A 346 -18.75 40.49 -15.13
CA ILE A 346 -19.84 41.03 -15.95
C ILE A 346 -19.25 42.08 -16.91
N PRO A 347 -19.31 41.86 -18.24
CA PRO A 347 -18.79 42.80 -19.22
C PRO A 347 -19.40 44.21 -19.05
N GLY A 348 -18.56 45.25 -19.07
CA GLY A 348 -18.99 46.65 -18.97
C GLY A 348 -19.10 47.22 -17.55
N VAL A 349 -18.98 46.40 -16.50
CA VAL A 349 -18.91 46.85 -15.11
C VAL A 349 -17.44 47.06 -14.72
N LYS A 350 -17.01 48.27 -14.33
CA LYS A 350 -15.64 48.50 -13.85
C LYS A 350 -15.52 48.06 -12.39
N LEU A 351 -14.63 47.11 -12.10
CA LEU A 351 -14.28 46.74 -10.73
C LEU A 351 -13.49 47.89 -10.09
N HIS A 352 -13.93 48.41 -8.95
CA HIS A 352 -13.16 49.40 -8.18
C HIS A 352 -12.22 48.69 -7.19
N PRO A 353 -10.92 49.05 -7.15
CA PRO A 353 -9.90 48.30 -6.41
C PRO A 353 -10.06 48.32 -4.88
N CYS A 354 -11.01 49.10 -4.33
CA CYS A 354 -11.21 49.24 -2.88
C CYS A 354 -12.62 48.85 -2.41
N ARG A 355 -13.48 48.31 -3.30
CA ARG A 355 -14.81 47.82 -2.94
C ARG A 355 -15.16 46.70 -3.92
N GLU A 356 -14.90 45.45 -3.53
CA GLU A 356 -15.58 44.30 -4.15
C GLU A 356 -17.08 44.55 -3.94
N ASP A 357 -17.74 45.08 -4.97
CA ASP A 357 -19.19 45.23 -4.93
C ASP A 357 -19.78 43.85 -5.22
N ASP A 358 -19.67 42.96 -4.22
CA ASP A 358 -20.22 41.61 -4.16
C ASP A 358 -21.68 41.59 -4.64
N SER A 359 -22.39 42.71 -4.49
CA SER A 359 -23.76 42.91 -4.96
C SER A 359 -23.95 42.69 -6.46
N LEU A 360 -22.98 43.07 -7.30
CA LEU A 360 -23.05 42.93 -8.76
C LEU A 360 -22.64 41.53 -9.21
N VAL A 361 -21.62 40.93 -8.57
CA VAL A 361 -21.22 39.54 -8.87
C VAL A 361 -22.33 38.56 -8.50
N ARG A 362 -23.15 38.89 -7.49
CA ARG A 362 -24.35 38.11 -7.14
C ARG A 362 -25.38 38.01 -8.27
N LEU A 363 -25.30 38.85 -9.30
CA LEU A 363 -26.20 38.87 -10.46
C LEU A 363 -25.58 38.22 -11.71
N ALA A 364 -24.38 37.64 -11.60
CA ALA A 364 -23.68 37.05 -12.75
C ALA A 364 -24.45 35.82 -13.29
N LYS A 365 -24.59 35.76 -14.62
CA LYS A 365 -25.27 34.69 -15.34
C LYS A 365 -24.34 33.51 -15.63
N ALA A 366 -24.92 32.35 -15.91
CA ALA A 366 -24.18 31.11 -16.19
C ALA A 366 -23.05 31.30 -17.22
N SER A 367 -23.35 31.94 -18.36
CA SER A 367 -22.37 32.17 -19.43
C SER A 367 -21.21 33.07 -19.01
N GLN A 368 -21.48 34.08 -18.17
CA GLN A 368 -20.46 35.03 -17.69
C GLN A 368 -19.51 34.34 -16.72
N VAL A 369 -20.06 33.56 -15.79
CA VAL A 369 -19.28 32.83 -14.79
C VAL A 369 -18.45 31.71 -15.45
N GLU A 370 -19.03 31.01 -16.43
CA GLU A 370 -18.33 29.99 -17.21
C GLU A 370 -17.19 30.59 -18.03
N GLU A 371 -17.43 31.67 -18.78
CA GLU A 371 -16.41 32.35 -19.57
C GLU A 371 -15.22 32.82 -18.71
N TYR A 372 -15.50 33.26 -17.48
CA TYR A 372 -14.47 33.69 -16.53
C TYR A 372 -13.52 32.55 -16.12
N CYS A 373 -14.02 31.33 -16.03
CA CYS A 373 -13.25 30.13 -15.69
C CYS A 373 -12.64 29.41 -16.90
N LEU A 374 -12.96 29.84 -18.13
CA LEU A 374 -12.42 29.29 -19.37
C LEU A 374 -11.16 30.04 -19.83
N PRO A 375 -10.25 29.37 -20.56
CA PRO A 375 -9.06 30.01 -21.10
C PRO A 375 -9.45 31.08 -22.13
N ARG A 376 -8.66 32.16 -22.22
CA ARG A 376 -8.84 33.16 -23.29
C ARG A 376 -8.68 32.48 -24.66
N TYR A 377 -9.41 32.96 -25.66
CA TYR A 377 -9.42 32.38 -27.01
C TYR A 377 -8.02 32.19 -27.62
N GLU A 378 -7.07 33.10 -27.31
CA GLU A 378 -5.68 33.03 -27.76
C GLU A 378 -4.89 31.87 -27.14
N ASP A 379 -5.15 31.53 -25.88
CA ASP A 379 -4.51 30.42 -25.16
C ASP A 379 -5.09 29.05 -25.53
N THR A 380 -6.31 29.00 -26.06
CA THR A 380 -6.95 27.77 -26.53
C THR A 380 -6.13 27.07 -27.62
N ARG A 381 -5.42 27.81 -28.48
CA ARG A 381 -4.52 27.25 -29.51
C ARG A 381 -3.24 26.64 -28.91
N ARG A 382 -2.72 27.18 -27.81
CA ARG A 382 -1.55 26.61 -27.09
C ARG A 382 -1.96 25.43 -26.21
N SER A 383 -3.13 25.47 -25.60
CA SER A 383 -3.65 24.40 -24.76
C SER A 383 -4.05 23.14 -25.56
N GLN A 384 -4.51 23.29 -26.81
CA GLN A 384 -4.78 22.14 -27.69
C GLN A 384 -3.53 21.35 -28.11
N SER A 385 -2.32 21.92 -28.02
CA SER A 385 -1.07 21.22 -28.39
C SER A 385 -0.42 20.44 -27.25
N GLN A 386 -0.75 20.74 -25.99
CA GLN A 386 -0.39 19.91 -24.85
C GLN A 386 -1.45 18.82 -24.69
N GLY A 387 -1.10 17.58 -25.04
CA GLY A 387 -1.97 16.42 -24.97
C GLY A 387 -2.72 16.34 -23.63
N ARG A 388 -3.99 16.75 -23.66
CA ARG A 388 -4.87 16.90 -22.49
C ARG A 388 -5.21 15.57 -21.79
N TRP A 389 -4.66 14.44 -22.26
CA TRP A 389 -5.03 13.10 -21.83
C TRP A 389 -3.85 12.14 -21.96
N GLY A 390 -3.36 11.66 -20.83
CA GLY A 390 -2.26 10.70 -20.76
C GLY A 390 -1.64 10.69 -19.37
N LEU A 391 -0.79 9.70 -19.12
CA LEU A 391 0.13 9.63 -18.00
C LEU A 391 1.05 10.87 -18.04
N ASP A 392 0.58 12.00 -17.51
CA ASP A 392 1.37 13.24 -17.46
C ASP A 392 2.71 12.95 -16.76
N SER A 393 3.79 13.58 -17.20
CA SER A 393 5.13 13.44 -16.62
C SER A 393 5.09 13.58 -15.10
N SER A 394 4.29 14.52 -14.58
CA SER A 394 4.11 14.68 -13.14
C SER A 394 3.49 13.44 -12.45
N THR A 395 2.47 12.84 -13.05
CA THR A 395 1.84 11.61 -12.53
C THR A 395 2.79 10.43 -12.63
N ALA A 396 3.51 10.30 -13.75
CA ALA A 396 4.51 9.25 -13.97
C ALA A 396 5.62 9.30 -12.91
N ILE A 397 6.16 10.49 -12.63
CA ILE A 397 7.18 10.69 -11.59
C ILE A 397 6.65 10.27 -10.21
N ARG A 398 5.41 10.63 -9.85
CA ARG A 398 4.81 10.21 -8.57
C ARG A 398 4.65 8.69 -8.48
N ILE A 399 4.19 8.05 -9.57
CA ILE A 399 4.12 6.58 -9.65
C ILE A 399 5.50 5.98 -9.45
N SER A 400 6.52 6.47 -10.17
CA SER A 400 7.89 5.95 -10.08
C SER A 400 8.49 6.09 -8.68
N ILE A 401 8.37 7.27 -8.05
CA ILE A 401 8.89 7.50 -6.69
C ILE A 401 8.15 6.63 -5.67
N ALA A 402 6.81 6.58 -5.72
CA ALA A 402 6.03 5.71 -4.82
C ALA A 402 6.43 4.24 -4.98
N SER A 403 6.61 3.78 -6.21
CA SER A 403 7.01 2.40 -6.52
C SER A 403 8.42 2.09 -6.00
N LEU A 404 9.36 3.01 -6.19
CA LEU A 404 10.74 2.84 -5.72
C LEU A 404 10.79 2.64 -4.21
N PHE A 405 10.17 3.53 -3.44
CA PHE A 405 10.15 3.43 -1.97
C PHE A 405 9.36 2.21 -1.48
N ALA A 406 8.26 1.86 -2.14
CA ALA A 406 7.50 0.66 -1.83
C ALA A 406 8.31 -0.63 -2.04
N LEU A 407 9.06 -0.72 -3.14
CA LEU A 407 9.93 -1.86 -3.43
C LEU A 407 11.13 -1.92 -2.49
N ILE A 408 11.74 -0.77 -2.14
CA ILE A 408 12.80 -0.71 -1.13
C ILE A 408 12.30 -1.25 0.21
N LEU A 409 11.10 -0.83 0.66
CA LEU A 409 10.53 -1.33 1.90
C LEU A 409 10.26 -2.84 1.84
N GLN A 410 9.58 -3.32 0.79
CA GLN A 410 9.23 -4.74 0.65
C GLN A 410 10.46 -5.64 0.55
N TRP A 411 11.36 -5.33 -0.38
CA TRP A 411 12.53 -6.17 -0.62
C TRP A 411 13.62 -5.94 0.42
N GLY A 412 13.61 -4.82 1.14
CA GLY A 412 14.45 -4.62 2.32
C GLY A 412 14.08 -5.58 3.45
N THR A 413 12.79 -5.69 3.79
CA THR A 413 12.31 -6.57 4.87
C THR A 413 12.25 -8.04 4.46
N THR A 414 11.80 -8.32 3.23
CA THR A 414 11.79 -9.68 2.67
C THR A 414 13.20 -10.17 2.37
N GLY A 415 14.06 -9.32 1.81
CA GLY A 415 15.48 -9.62 1.56
C GLY A 415 16.24 -9.90 2.83
N ALA A 416 15.99 -9.17 3.91
CA ALA A 416 16.51 -9.48 5.24
C ALA A 416 16.13 -10.88 5.71
N ALA A 417 14.85 -11.25 5.57
CA ALA A 417 14.36 -12.58 5.92
C ALA A 417 14.99 -13.69 5.06
N ILE A 418 15.22 -13.42 3.77
CA ILE A 418 15.93 -14.31 2.86
C ILE A 418 17.38 -14.48 3.31
N ILE A 419 18.12 -13.39 3.56
CA ILE A 419 19.52 -13.43 4.01
C ILE A 419 19.66 -14.26 5.29
N ILE A 420 18.79 -14.02 6.28
CA ILE A 420 18.80 -14.75 7.55
C ILE A 420 18.66 -16.27 7.36
N ASN A 421 17.85 -16.71 6.39
CA ASN A 421 17.65 -18.14 6.10
C ASN A 421 18.57 -18.69 5.02
N TRP A 422 19.26 -17.85 4.27
CA TRP A 422 20.22 -18.27 3.25
C TRP A 422 21.54 -18.67 3.88
N PHE A 423 21.95 -17.89 4.89
CA PHE A 423 23.14 -18.14 5.70
C PHE A 423 22.76 -18.91 6.97
N VAL A 424 22.08 -20.03 6.80
CA VAL A 424 21.97 -21.09 7.82
C VAL A 424 23.16 -22.06 7.64
N PRO A 425 23.43 -23.00 8.57
CA PRO A 425 24.63 -23.84 8.51
C PRO A 425 24.84 -24.52 7.15
N THR A 426 23.76 -24.94 6.52
CA THR A 426 23.75 -25.30 5.10
C THR A 426 23.51 -24.03 4.30
N ILE A 427 24.56 -23.54 3.63
CA ILE A 427 24.45 -22.29 2.86
C ILE A 427 23.65 -22.56 1.58
N GLY A 428 22.66 -21.71 1.28
CA GLY A 428 21.96 -21.71 0.01
C GLY A 428 20.44 -21.52 0.10
N LEU A 429 19.76 -21.86 -1.00
CA LEU A 429 18.32 -21.75 -1.13
C LEU A 429 17.64 -22.99 -0.50
N GLY A 430 17.10 -22.82 0.70
CA GLY A 430 16.30 -23.80 1.42
C GLY A 430 14.80 -23.56 1.32
N CYS A 431 14.01 -24.41 1.97
CA CYS A 431 12.55 -24.28 2.01
C CYS A 431 12.11 -22.92 2.57
N ARG A 432 12.77 -22.44 3.63
CA ARG A 432 12.42 -21.20 4.35
C ARG A 432 12.68 -19.96 3.49
N SER A 433 13.91 -19.82 2.97
CA SER A 433 14.26 -18.70 2.09
C SER A 433 13.45 -18.69 0.80
N ALA A 434 13.15 -19.86 0.21
CA ALA A 434 12.26 -19.97 -0.94
C ALA A 434 10.83 -19.49 -0.64
N SER A 435 10.27 -19.83 0.53
CA SER A 435 8.95 -19.34 0.94
C SER A 435 8.89 -17.80 1.01
N PHE A 436 9.94 -17.14 1.49
CA PHE A 436 10.01 -15.68 1.52
C PHE A 436 10.21 -15.05 0.13
N ILE A 437 10.98 -15.69 -0.76
CA ILE A 437 11.09 -15.26 -2.17
C ILE A 437 9.72 -15.30 -2.84
N ILE A 438 8.96 -16.40 -2.66
CA ILE A 438 7.60 -16.52 -3.20
C ILE A 438 6.72 -15.40 -2.67
N TYR A 439 6.76 -15.14 -1.36
CA TYR A 439 5.97 -14.06 -0.75
C TYR A 439 6.28 -12.68 -1.35
N GLY A 440 7.57 -12.33 -1.47
CA GLY A 440 8.00 -11.06 -2.05
C GLY A 440 7.65 -10.92 -3.53
N ALA A 441 7.84 -11.99 -4.30
CA ALA A 441 7.49 -12.03 -5.72
C ALA A 441 5.98 -11.88 -5.94
N LEU A 442 5.15 -12.64 -5.21
CA LEU A 442 3.69 -12.55 -5.31
C LEU A 442 3.18 -11.18 -4.87
N SER A 443 3.73 -10.59 -3.81
CA SER A 443 3.38 -9.21 -3.42
C SER A 443 3.66 -8.22 -4.54
N THR A 444 4.82 -8.33 -5.20
CA THR A 444 5.20 -7.45 -6.32
C THR A 444 4.27 -7.66 -7.52
N ILE A 445 3.94 -8.92 -7.85
CA ILE A 445 3.01 -9.26 -8.94
C ILE A 445 1.62 -8.67 -8.69
N VAL A 446 1.09 -8.81 -7.47
CA VAL A 446 -0.21 -8.22 -7.09
C VAL A 446 -0.20 -6.71 -7.34
N TRP A 447 0.83 -6.00 -6.88
CA TRP A 447 0.95 -4.57 -7.08
C TRP A 447 0.97 -4.19 -8.57
N ILE A 448 1.76 -4.89 -9.39
CA ILE A 448 1.81 -4.68 -10.85
C ILE A 448 0.44 -4.89 -11.48
N MET A 449 -0.25 -5.99 -11.15
CA MET A 449 -1.56 -6.33 -11.70
C MET A 449 -2.61 -5.27 -11.36
N LEU A 450 -2.62 -4.79 -10.12
CA LEU A 450 -3.59 -3.78 -9.66
C LEU A 450 -3.31 -2.39 -10.23
N LEU A 451 -2.04 -2.00 -10.36
CA LEU A 451 -1.65 -0.76 -11.01
C LEU A 451 -2.03 -0.77 -12.50
N ILE A 452 -1.71 -1.85 -13.23
CA ILE A 452 -2.09 -2.01 -14.64
C ILE A 452 -3.62 -2.03 -14.80
N SER A 453 -4.33 -2.72 -13.89
CA SER A 453 -5.81 -2.70 -13.88
C SER A 453 -6.36 -1.29 -13.79
N SER A 454 -5.86 -0.45 -12.87
CA SER A 454 -6.29 0.94 -12.73
C SER A 454 -6.04 1.76 -14.01
N LEU A 455 -4.85 1.60 -14.61
CA LEU A 455 -4.49 2.28 -15.85
C LEU A 455 -5.44 1.91 -17.00
N LEU A 456 -5.74 0.61 -17.16
CA LEU A 456 -6.67 0.12 -18.18
C LEU A 456 -8.11 0.58 -17.94
N THR A 457 -8.55 0.60 -16.67
CA THR A 457 -9.86 1.15 -16.30
C THR A 457 -9.95 2.62 -16.72
N TYR A 458 -8.95 3.44 -16.38
CA TYR A 458 -8.93 4.85 -16.75
C TYR A 458 -9.04 5.05 -18.26
N TYR A 459 -8.20 4.37 -19.05
CA TYR A 459 -8.24 4.51 -20.51
C TYR A 459 -9.55 4.00 -21.12
N SER A 460 -10.12 2.90 -20.62
CA SER A 460 -11.38 2.36 -21.14
C SER A 460 -12.57 3.28 -20.84
N VAL A 461 -12.66 3.86 -19.63
CA VAL A 461 -13.76 4.73 -19.20
C VAL A 461 -13.70 6.07 -19.92
N CYS A 462 -12.58 6.82 -19.81
CA CYS A 462 -12.47 8.16 -20.40
C CYS A 462 -12.68 8.14 -21.92
N THR A 463 -12.22 7.07 -22.59
CA THR A 463 -12.41 6.97 -24.04
C THR A 463 -13.85 6.64 -24.42
N THR A 464 -14.54 5.85 -23.60
CA THR A 464 -15.96 5.50 -23.82
C THR A 464 -16.84 6.73 -23.65
N GLU A 465 -16.69 7.47 -22.55
CA GLU A 465 -17.44 8.69 -22.28
C GLU A 465 -17.29 9.73 -23.40
N ARG A 466 -16.08 9.91 -23.92
CA ARG A 466 -15.82 10.82 -25.05
C ARG A 466 -16.55 10.42 -26.33
N ARG A 467 -16.60 9.13 -26.65
CA ARG A 467 -17.28 8.66 -27.87
C ARG A 467 -18.79 8.87 -27.77
N LEU A 468 -19.36 8.64 -26.60
CA LEU A 468 -20.76 8.91 -26.31
C LEU A 468 -21.07 10.40 -26.46
N LEU A 469 -20.24 11.27 -25.89
CA LEU A 469 -20.37 12.73 -26.05
C LEU A 469 -20.29 13.20 -27.51
N LYS A 470 -19.47 12.54 -28.35
CA LYS A 470 -19.36 12.85 -29.79
C LYS A 470 -20.45 12.19 -30.65
N GLY A 471 -21.50 11.62 -30.05
CA GLY A 471 -22.60 10.97 -30.79
C GLY A 471 -22.22 9.70 -31.54
N HIS A 472 -21.06 9.10 -31.25
CA HIS A 472 -20.65 7.85 -31.90
C HIS A 472 -21.20 6.66 -31.10
N GLY A 473 -22.29 6.06 -31.59
CA GLY A 473 -23.02 4.98 -30.89
C GLY A 473 -22.27 3.64 -30.74
N ALA A 474 -21.17 3.42 -31.46
CA ALA A 474 -20.38 2.19 -31.38
C ALA A 474 -19.08 2.37 -30.57
N VAL A 475 -19.06 1.80 -29.36
CA VAL A 475 -17.82 1.63 -28.58
C VAL A 475 -16.96 0.57 -29.27
N SER A 476 -15.72 0.93 -29.63
CA SER A 476 -14.79 -0.01 -30.27
C SER A 476 -14.54 -1.24 -29.39
N ILE A 477 -14.49 -2.41 -30.02
CA ILE A 477 -14.21 -3.71 -29.37
C ILE A 477 -12.97 -3.64 -28.48
N SER A 478 -11.94 -2.88 -28.89
CA SER A 478 -10.70 -2.72 -28.13
C SER A 478 -10.91 -2.19 -26.71
N TYR A 479 -11.81 -1.23 -26.49
CA TYR A 479 -12.06 -0.68 -25.14
C TYR A 479 -12.87 -1.63 -24.25
N ARG A 480 -13.75 -2.44 -24.86
CA ARG A 480 -14.45 -3.50 -24.14
C ARG A 480 -13.48 -4.57 -23.66
N ILE A 481 -12.51 -4.95 -24.51
CA ILE A 481 -11.43 -5.88 -24.15
C ILE A 481 -10.56 -5.29 -23.02
N MET A 482 -10.17 -4.01 -23.11
CA MET A 482 -9.40 -3.34 -22.04
C MET A 482 -10.15 -3.32 -20.71
N SER A 483 -11.44 -2.98 -20.73
CA SER A 483 -12.28 -2.99 -19.52
C SER A 483 -12.39 -4.39 -18.93
N TRP A 484 -12.68 -5.40 -19.74
CA TRP A 484 -12.73 -6.81 -19.32
C TRP A 484 -11.38 -7.28 -18.74
N PHE A 485 -10.27 -6.99 -19.42
CA PHE A 485 -8.94 -7.36 -18.97
C PHE A 485 -8.56 -6.63 -17.65
N SER A 486 -8.99 -5.39 -17.47
CA SER A 486 -8.82 -4.65 -16.21
C SER A 486 -9.53 -5.33 -15.04
N VAL A 487 -10.75 -5.84 -15.26
CA VAL A 487 -11.52 -6.58 -14.25
C VAL A 487 -10.86 -7.93 -13.95
N LEU A 488 -10.37 -8.64 -14.97
CA LEU A 488 -9.65 -9.91 -14.81
C LEU A 488 -8.38 -9.73 -13.96
N LEU A 489 -7.52 -8.78 -14.31
CA LEU A 489 -6.29 -8.50 -13.56
C LEU A 489 -6.57 -8.14 -12.11
N ARG A 490 -7.62 -7.36 -11.86
CA ARG A 490 -8.03 -6.98 -10.51
C ARG A 490 -8.45 -8.18 -9.67
N ARG A 491 -9.38 -8.99 -10.19
CA ARG A 491 -9.89 -10.18 -9.49
C ARG A 491 -8.76 -11.16 -9.21
N SER A 492 -7.92 -11.44 -10.21
CA SER A 492 -6.75 -12.31 -10.05
C SER A 492 -5.75 -11.73 -9.05
N GLY A 493 -5.47 -10.43 -9.08
CA GLY A 493 -4.58 -9.77 -8.11
C GLY A 493 -5.09 -9.91 -6.67
N LYS A 494 -6.39 -9.71 -6.42
CA LYS A 494 -7.00 -9.89 -5.10
C LYS A 494 -6.95 -11.34 -4.62
N ILE A 495 -7.20 -12.30 -5.52
CA ILE A 495 -7.08 -13.74 -5.21
C ILE A 495 -5.64 -14.09 -4.84
N ILE A 496 -4.66 -13.65 -5.64
CA ILE A 496 -3.24 -13.88 -5.37
C ILE A 496 -2.85 -13.24 -4.03
N ALA A 497 -3.29 -12.02 -3.73
CA ALA A 497 -3.03 -11.37 -2.44
C ALA A 497 -3.60 -12.17 -1.26
N THR A 498 -4.81 -12.70 -1.41
CA THR A 498 -5.45 -13.55 -0.39
C THR A 498 -4.65 -14.83 -0.17
N LEU A 499 -4.24 -15.51 -1.26
CA LEU A 499 -3.39 -16.69 -1.19
C LEU A 499 -2.02 -16.38 -0.58
N ASN A 500 -1.43 -15.23 -0.92
CA ASN A 500 -0.14 -14.79 -0.39
C ASN A 500 -0.21 -14.45 1.11
N THR A 501 -1.35 -13.94 1.58
CA THR A 501 -1.62 -13.75 3.02
C THR A 501 -1.67 -15.08 3.75
N VAL A 502 -2.41 -16.06 3.21
CA VAL A 502 -2.46 -17.40 3.78
C VAL A 502 -1.06 -18.03 3.77
N TRP A 503 -0.30 -17.83 2.70
CA TRP A 503 1.07 -18.33 2.55
C TRP A 503 1.98 -17.80 3.66
N ILE A 504 2.07 -16.48 3.86
CA ILE A 504 2.99 -15.92 4.86
C ILE A 504 2.64 -16.30 6.29
N ILE A 505 1.35 -16.35 6.62
CA ILE A 505 0.88 -16.82 7.94
C ILE A 505 1.22 -18.31 8.11
N SER A 506 0.96 -19.12 7.09
CA SER A 506 1.28 -20.56 7.13
C SER A 506 2.78 -20.80 7.25
N THR A 507 3.62 -20.07 6.51
CA THR A 507 5.09 -20.15 6.61
C THR A 507 5.55 -19.86 8.03
N ALA A 508 5.00 -18.83 8.69
CA ALA A 508 5.32 -18.53 10.08
C ALA A 508 4.92 -19.68 11.02
N LEU A 509 3.69 -20.18 10.92
CA LEU A 509 3.20 -21.28 11.76
C LEU A 509 3.99 -22.58 11.55
N LEU A 510 4.29 -22.93 10.29
CA LEU A 510 5.10 -24.10 9.94
C LEU A 510 6.54 -23.98 10.46
N GLN A 511 7.11 -22.77 10.41
CA GLN A 511 8.45 -22.51 10.95
C GLN A 511 8.49 -22.68 12.48
N PHE A 512 7.48 -22.18 13.20
CA PHE A 512 7.41 -22.35 14.66
C PHE A 512 7.07 -23.80 15.08
N GLY A 513 6.39 -24.55 14.21
CA GLY A 513 5.96 -25.93 14.46
C GLY A 513 6.99 -26.99 14.08
N SER A 514 8.24 -26.62 13.79
CA SER A 514 9.31 -27.53 13.36
C SER A 514 9.02 -28.31 12.07
N PHE A 515 8.06 -27.88 11.25
CA PHE A 515 7.74 -28.53 9.98
C PHE A 515 8.94 -28.51 9.01
N TYR A 516 9.69 -27.40 9.02
CA TYR A 516 10.89 -27.26 8.20
C TYR A 516 12.11 -28.00 8.79
N ASP A 517 12.04 -28.52 10.01
CA ASP A 517 13.13 -29.27 10.64
C ASP A 517 13.09 -30.74 10.17
N ARG A 518 13.48 -30.96 8.92
CA ARG A 518 13.56 -32.28 8.28
C ARG A 518 14.79 -32.35 7.38
N CYS A 519 15.26 -33.56 7.06
CA CYS A 519 16.41 -33.77 6.17
C CYS A 519 16.28 -32.98 4.85
N TYR A 520 15.10 -32.95 4.22
CA TYR A 520 14.90 -32.25 2.95
C TYR A 520 15.17 -30.74 3.04
N CYS A 521 14.56 -30.07 4.01
CA CYS A 521 14.67 -28.62 4.14
C CYS A 521 15.99 -28.20 4.75
N ASN A 522 16.51 -28.93 5.74
CA ASN A 522 17.80 -28.62 6.35
C ASN A 522 18.97 -28.90 5.40
N SER A 523 18.83 -29.79 4.40
CA SER A 523 19.90 -30.05 3.44
C SER A 523 19.91 -29.09 2.23
N ASN A 524 19.01 -28.11 2.17
CA ASN A 524 18.80 -27.21 1.02
C ASN A 524 18.65 -27.96 -0.32
N VAL A 525 17.93 -29.09 -0.33
CA VAL A 525 17.73 -29.91 -1.54
C VAL A 525 17.16 -29.08 -2.70
N PHE A 526 16.30 -28.11 -2.38
CA PHE A 526 15.69 -27.22 -3.37
C PHE A 526 16.73 -26.46 -4.20
N GLY A 527 17.80 -25.94 -3.58
CA GLY A 527 18.87 -25.22 -4.27
C GLY A 527 20.01 -26.12 -4.75
N SER A 528 20.44 -27.08 -3.91
CA SER A 528 21.69 -27.84 -4.12
C SER A 528 21.51 -29.17 -4.85
N ARG A 529 20.27 -29.65 -5.03
CA ARG A 529 19.92 -30.90 -5.72
C ARG A 529 20.76 -32.09 -5.24
N ASP A 530 21.58 -32.69 -6.12
CA ASP A 530 22.38 -33.88 -5.82
C ASP A 530 23.54 -33.62 -4.85
N ASN A 531 23.98 -32.36 -4.72
CA ASN A 531 25.04 -31.94 -3.81
C ASN A 531 24.50 -31.47 -2.45
N ALA A 532 23.25 -31.78 -2.13
CA ALA A 532 22.62 -31.41 -0.87
C ALA A 532 23.24 -32.16 0.32
N TYR A 533 23.59 -31.41 1.37
CA TYR A 533 24.15 -31.93 2.62
C TYR A 533 23.48 -31.24 3.81
N ASN A 534 23.41 -31.93 4.95
CA ASN A 534 22.88 -31.48 6.22
C ASN A 534 24.00 -31.36 7.25
N VAL A 535 24.14 -30.19 7.87
CA VAL A 535 25.13 -29.98 8.93
C VAL A 535 24.64 -30.63 10.24
N ILE A 536 25.49 -31.45 10.85
CA ILE A 536 25.24 -32.09 12.15
C ILE A 536 25.64 -31.12 13.26
N ILE A 537 26.86 -30.56 13.17
CA ILE A 537 27.41 -29.63 14.15
C ILE A 537 28.02 -28.44 13.39
N PRO A 538 27.47 -27.22 13.56
CA PRO A 538 28.06 -26.02 13.00
C PRO A 538 29.41 -25.75 13.67
N ASN A 539 30.41 -25.38 12.87
CA ASN A 539 31.72 -24.99 13.39
C ASN A 539 31.73 -23.50 13.77
N GLN A 540 32.84 -23.02 14.35
CA GLN A 540 32.97 -21.63 14.79
C GLN A 540 32.87 -20.63 13.63
N ASP A 541 33.36 -20.99 12.44
CA ASP A 541 33.30 -20.14 11.26
C ASP A 541 31.87 -20.00 10.74
N ASP A 542 31.11 -21.10 10.72
CA ASP A 542 29.70 -21.12 10.33
C ASP A 542 28.88 -20.24 11.27
N ALA A 543 29.07 -20.40 12.58
CA ALA A 543 28.35 -19.64 13.58
C ALA A 543 28.67 -18.13 13.52
N THR A 544 29.93 -17.78 13.19
CA THR A 544 30.33 -16.38 12.96
C THR A 544 29.65 -15.81 11.72
N ARG A 545 29.68 -16.53 10.58
CA ARG A 545 29.03 -16.10 9.33
C ARG A 545 27.51 -15.97 9.47
N MET A 546 26.87 -16.92 10.16
CA MET A 546 25.45 -16.86 10.48
C MET A 546 25.13 -15.58 11.25
N ARG A 547 25.89 -15.31 12.32
CA ARG A 547 25.70 -14.12 13.15
C ARG A 547 25.87 -12.83 12.36
N GLU A 548 26.91 -12.73 11.53
CA GLU A 548 27.14 -11.58 10.65
C GLU A 548 25.98 -11.37 9.66
N ALA A 549 25.52 -12.44 9.02
CA ALA A 549 24.39 -12.38 8.10
C ALA A 549 23.09 -12.00 8.82
N TRP A 550 22.88 -12.46 10.04
CA TRP A 550 21.73 -12.09 10.86
C TRP A 550 21.76 -10.61 11.23
N ILE A 551 22.90 -10.10 11.70
CA ILE A 551 23.09 -8.66 11.97
C ILE A 551 22.81 -7.84 10.70
N GLY A 552 23.34 -8.29 9.55
CA GLY A 552 23.08 -7.68 8.25
C GLY A 552 21.60 -7.67 7.89
N GLY A 553 20.89 -8.79 8.09
CA GLY A 553 19.45 -8.91 7.86
C GLY A 553 18.62 -7.95 8.73
N PHE A 554 18.82 -7.96 10.04
CA PHE A 554 18.12 -7.03 10.96
C PHE A 554 18.40 -5.56 10.62
N SER A 555 19.65 -5.24 10.28
CA SER A 555 20.05 -3.88 9.88
C SER A 555 19.35 -3.46 8.59
N LEU A 556 19.34 -4.32 7.56
CA LEU A 556 18.68 -4.05 6.28
C LEU A 556 17.18 -3.79 6.44
N ALA A 557 16.49 -4.64 7.21
CA ALA A 557 15.06 -4.48 7.48
C ALA A 557 14.77 -3.16 8.22
N SER A 558 15.55 -2.87 9.26
CA SER A 558 15.38 -1.67 10.08
C SER A 558 15.67 -0.40 9.30
N MET A 559 16.75 -0.37 8.51
CA MET A 559 17.11 0.77 7.66
C MET A 559 16.05 1.02 6.59
N SER A 560 15.55 -0.02 5.92
CA SER A 560 14.53 0.12 4.88
C SER A 560 13.21 0.65 5.46
N THR A 561 12.84 0.18 6.65
CA THR A 561 11.67 0.66 7.41
C THR A 561 11.83 2.11 7.82
N ALA A 562 12.97 2.47 8.42
CA ALA A 562 13.27 3.84 8.83
C ALA A 562 13.33 4.81 7.64
N LEU A 563 13.91 4.38 6.52
CA LEU A 563 13.97 5.16 5.29
C LEU A 563 12.58 5.44 4.72
N PHE A 564 11.68 4.45 4.72
CA PHE A 564 10.30 4.66 4.28
C PHE A 564 9.51 5.58 5.23
N ILE A 565 9.67 5.41 6.55
CA ILE A 565 9.07 6.32 7.54
C ILE A 565 9.59 7.74 7.33
N GLY A 566 10.91 7.92 7.19
CA GLY A 566 11.54 9.20 6.91
C GLY A 566 11.01 9.84 5.63
N PHE A 567 10.84 9.05 4.56
CA PHE A 567 10.17 9.51 3.33
C PHE A 567 8.78 10.06 3.60
N VAL A 568 7.89 9.33 4.30
CA VAL A 568 6.55 9.81 4.64
C VAL A 568 6.60 11.10 5.47
N PHE A 569 7.39 11.12 6.54
CA PHE A 569 7.49 12.26 7.45
C PHE A 569 8.02 13.53 6.77
N LEU A 570 9.04 13.38 5.93
CA LEU A 570 9.53 14.49 5.12
C LEU A 570 8.39 15.00 4.25
N LEU A 571 7.64 14.10 3.60
CA LEU A 571 6.64 14.50 2.62
C LEU A 571 5.39 15.18 3.18
N THR A 572 4.89 14.80 4.35
CA THR A 572 3.63 15.32 4.94
C THR A 572 3.73 16.75 5.51
N ASN A 573 4.93 17.27 5.82
CA ASN A 573 5.08 18.58 6.49
C ASN A 573 5.19 19.79 5.52
N ALA A 574 4.59 19.76 4.33
CA ALA A 574 4.64 20.91 3.43
C ALA A 574 3.74 22.04 3.97
N PRO A 575 4.26 23.25 4.28
CA PRO A 575 3.42 24.35 4.75
C PRO A 575 2.41 24.71 3.65
N TYR A 576 1.14 24.82 4.03
CA TYR A 576 0.14 25.44 3.16
C TYR A 576 0.59 26.87 2.85
N PRO A 577 0.47 27.34 1.59
CA PRO A 577 0.75 28.73 1.29
C PRO A 577 -0.14 29.61 2.19
N ASN A 578 0.48 30.51 2.95
CA ASN A 578 -0.22 31.41 3.86
C ASN A 578 -1.32 32.15 3.10
N SER A 579 -2.53 32.20 3.67
CA SER A 579 -3.58 33.12 3.24
C SER A 579 -3.03 34.55 3.34
N ILE A 580 -2.93 35.25 2.21
CA ILE A 580 -2.72 36.70 2.18
C ILE A 580 -4.08 37.36 2.31
#